data_AF-A0A508TFF5-F1
#
_entry.id   AF-A0A508TFF5-F1
#
_cell.length_a   1.000
_cell.length_b   1.000
_cell.length_c   1.000
_cell.angle_alpha   90.00
_cell.angle_beta   90.00
_cell.angle_gamma   90.00
#
_symmetry.space_group_name_H-M   'P 1'
#
loop_
_entity.id
_entity.type
_entity.pdbx_description
1 polymer ?
#
loop_
_entity_poly.entity_id
_entity_poly.type
_entity_poly.pdbx_seq_one_letter_code
_entity_poly.pdbx_strand_id
1 'polypeptide(L)'
;MSSDVQKYSTENQQDAIAEYAKEHEYTVVATYIDVGKSGLSLRGRDALKQLLSDVLSVERTFDVVLVLDVSRWGRFQNPDQAAHYEFLCRQAGVRVIYCAEPFGDDIAPITTIIKHLKRVMAGEYSRELSAKLYRAHLQQALLGFRQGGKLIYGFRRLLVDPTRNPRQVLNSGEYKALSSDKVLVIPGPPEELAVIKRIFRLYVRDKLSISQIARRLASSGIVGYGAKPLQVATIKHLLRNELCIGQLTYNVTTKKMQGRTIRNPDQLWTRFPAFAPIVPVSQFRRAQERLTQSANRRWDKKTIAHSLRGLLAQEGRLSQKLIDEAKGRPSAETVANHFGSLPAAYAEIGYSPPVKAPFGMNGKHWSRKAILTGLQRLHASKGRITNRSIDSFPGLPSYAYIRRHFGSVADAMRQAGLPVLSHSQIQSYTWKCRKVARSDEYFFGVRWTDANLLQTLRRLYKRHGYISQHLLDWTEGIPSAYYFAKRFGSLDNARIMAHIPLLTRSEMMLAALKRKREGKTIERPSRQSRGRPALRYRSDDILLGLRRLATREGVVSARLIDADARLPSWGTVARHFGSLSAAYKLVGLVRLRRKPARFGLLPKRTTR
;
A
#
# COMPACT_ATOMS: atom_id res chain seq x y z
N MET A 1 -26.20 -25.19 -13.64
CA MET A 1 -25.31 -24.05 -13.96
C MET A 1 -26.16 -23.05 -14.74
N SER A 2 -26.36 -21.83 -14.24
CA SER A 2 -27.14 -20.81 -14.97
C SER A 2 -26.23 -20.12 -15.97
N SER A 3 -26.57 -20.31 -17.24
CA SER A 3 -25.99 -19.76 -18.47
C SER A 3 -26.25 -18.26 -18.66
N ASP A 4 -26.92 -17.59 -17.72
CA ASP A 4 -27.29 -16.18 -17.89
C ASP A 4 -26.17 -15.20 -17.52
N VAL A 5 -25.18 -15.62 -16.71
CA VAL A 5 -24.04 -14.77 -16.33
C VAL A 5 -23.03 -14.61 -17.48
N GLN A 6 -23.08 -15.50 -18.48
CA GLN A 6 -22.21 -15.46 -19.66
C GLN A 6 -22.81 -14.73 -20.87
N LYS A 7 -24.06 -14.23 -20.80
CA LYS A 7 -24.73 -13.63 -21.97
C LYS A 7 -24.25 -12.22 -22.37
N TYR A 8 -23.46 -11.53 -21.56
CA TYR A 8 -23.00 -10.17 -21.87
C TYR A 8 -21.58 -9.91 -21.39
N SER A 9 -20.58 -10.54 -22.02
CA SER A 9 -19.19 -10.09 -21.89
C SER A 9 -19.10 -8.60 -22.27
N THR A 10 -18.10 -7.87 -21.75
CA THR A 10 -17.90 -6.47 -22.15
C THR A 10 -17.68 -6.32 -23.66
N GLU A 11 -17.16 -7.36 -24.32
CA GLU A 11 -16.96 -7.44 -25.76
C GLU A 11 -18.30 -7.54 -26.48
N ASN A 12 -19.19 -8.48 -26.09
CA ASN A 12 -20.53 -8.59 -26.69
C ASN A 12 -21.33 -7.29 -26.56
N GLN A 13 -21.14 -6.54 -25.46
CA GLN A 13 -21.79 -5.24 -25.28
C GLN A 13 -21.25 -4.17 -26.23
N GLN A 14 -19.94 -4.21 -26.51
CA GLN A 14 -19.32 -3.30 -27.49
C GLN A 14 -19.76 -3.63 -28.90
N ASP A 15 -19.78 -4.91 -29.25
CA ASP A 15 -20.19 -5.38 -30.57
C ASP A 15 -21.63 -4.99 -30.87
N ALA A 16 -22.55 -5.20 -29.93
CA ALA A 16 -23.96 -4.79 -30.09
C ALA A 16 -24.14 -3.27 -30.25
N ILE A 17 -23.35 -2.45 -29.53
CA ILE A 17 -23.37 -1.00 -29.69
C ILE A 17 -22.77 -0.59 -31.05
N ALA A 18 -21.70 -1.25 -31.49
CA ALA A 18 -21.05 -0.97 -32.77
C ALA A 18 -21.92 -1.35 -33.96
N GLU A 19 -22.64 -2.47 -33.88
CA GLU A 19 -23.63 -2.90 -34.86
C GLU A 19 -24.77 -1.89 -34.96
N TYR A 20 -25.35 -1.50 -33.83
CA TYR A 20 -26.39 -0.45 -33.78
C TYR A 20 -25.89 0.88 -34.38
N ALA A 21 -24.67 1.29 -34.05
CA ALA A 21 -24.07 2.52 -34.58
C ALA A 21 -23.93 2.46 -36.10
N LYS A 22 -23.49 1.32 -36.64
CA LYS A 22 -23.32 1.12 -38.09
C LYS A 22 -24.65 1.14 -38.83
N GLU A 23 -25.67 0.47 -38.29
CA GLU A 23 -27.01 0.41 -38.89
C GLU A 23 -27.70 1.78 -38.96
N HIS A 24 -27.44 2.64 -37.98
CA HIS A 24 -28.05 3.97 -37.87
C HIS A 24 -27.09 5.11 -38.27
N GLU A 25 -26.02 4.78 -38.99
CA GLU A 25 -25.05 5.74 -39.56
C GLU A 25 -24.35 6.64 -38.53
N TYR A 26 -24.21 6.17 -37.28
CA TYR A 26 -23.43 6.85 -36.24
C TYR A 26 -21.94 6.51 -36.33
N THR A 27 -21.09 7.52 -36.16
CA THR A 27 -19.64 7.33 -36.00
C THR A 27 -19.25 7.31 -34.52
N VAL A 28 -18.64 6.21 -34.06
CA VAL A 28 -18.18 6.07 -32.68
C VAL A 28 -16.84 6.82 -32.50
N VAL A 29 -16.86 7.96 -31.80
CA VAL A 29 -15.67 8.80 -31.56
C VAL A 29 -14.96 8.50 -30.23
N ALA A 30 -15.65 7.88 -29.27
CA ALA A 30 -15.12 7.52 -27.97
C ALA A 30 -15.83 6.30 -27.37
N THR A 31 -15.16 5.57 -26.46
CA THR A 31 -15.74 4.43 -25.75
C THR A 31 -15.34 4.45 -24.27
N TYR A 32 -16.33 4.37 -23.39
CA TYR A 32 -16.14 4.44 -21.93
C TYR A 32 -16.43 3.09 -21.29
N ILE A 33 -15.41 2.48 -20.66
CA ILE A 33 -15.49 1.08 -20.19
C ILE A 33 -15.09 0.99 -18.72
N ASP A 34 -16.00 0.47 -17.88
CA ASP A 34 -15.76 0.17 -16.47
C ASP A 34 -15.73 -1.35 -16.22
N VAL A 35 -14.60 -2.00 -16.51
CA VAL A 35 -14.46 -3.47 -16.38
C VAL A 35 -14.50 -3.91 -14.91
N GLY A 36 -15.41 -4.85 -14.59
CA GLY A 36 -15.49 -5.47 -13.27
C GLY A 36 -15.90 -4.53 -12.13
N LYS A 37 -16.51 -3.39 -12.44
CA LYS A 37 -16.95 -2.41 -11.44
C LYS A 37 -18.39 -2.68 -10.96
N SER A 38 -18.67 -2.29 -9.71
CA SER A 38 -20.02 -2.42 -9.15
C SER A 38 -20.97 -1.38 -9.75
N GLY A 39 -22.14 -1.81 -10.22
CA GLY A 39 -23.20 -0.91 -10.68
C GLY A 39 -24.01 -0.27 -9.56
N LEU A 40 -23.75 -0.57 -8.28
CA LEU A 40 -24.55 -0.07 -7.14
C LEU A 40 -24.16 1.36 -6.72
N SER A 41 -23.05 1.90 -7.24
CA SER A 41 -22.53 3.23 -6.91
C SER A 41 -21.68 3.79 -8.04
N LEU A 42 -21.58 5.11 -8.11
CA LEU A 42 -20.64 5.80 -9.02
C LEU A 42 -19.17 5.67 -8.56
N ARG A 43 -18.94 5.29 -7.31
CA ARG A 43 -17.58 5.19 -6.74
C ARG A 43 -16.76 4.12 -7.48
N GLY A 44 -15.63 4.55 -8.07
CA GLY A 44 -14.70 3.69 -8.79
C GLY A 44 -15.12 3.34 -10.23
N ARG A 45 -16.21 3.96 -10.72
CA ARG A 45 -16.65 3.96 -12.13
C ARG A 45 -16.07 5.19 -12.83
N ASP A 46 -14.77 5.15 -13.09
CA ASP A 46 -14.05 6.33 -13.54
C ASP A 46 -14.32 6.63 -15.01
N ALA A 47 -14.64 5.61 -15.83
CA ALA A 47 -15.04 5.82 -17.21
C ALA A 47 -16.44 6.47 -17.32
N LEU A 48 -17.41 6.04 -16.49
CA LEU A 48 -18.72 6.70 -16.43
C LEU A 48 -18.62 8.16 -15.96
N LYS A 49 -17.75 8.45 -14.98
CA LYS A 49 -17.49 9.85 -14.58
C LYS A 49 -16.86 10.66 -15.70
N GLN A 50 -15.93 10.07 -16.45
CA GLN A 50 -15.32 10.72 -17.59
C GLN A 50 -16.37 11.03 -18.67
N LEU A 51 -17.25 10.07 -19.00
CA LEU A 51 -18.37 10.29 -19.92
C LEU A 51 -19.22 11.50 -19.47
N LEU A 52 -19.63 11.54 -18.19
CA LEU A 52 -20.42 12.65 -17.67
C LEU A 52 -19.65 13.98 -17.70
N SER A 53 -18.34 13.96 -17.46
CA SER A 53 -17.48 15.14 -17.59
C SER A 53 -17.41 15.64 -19.03
N ASP A 54 -17.27 14.74 -20.00
CA ASP A 54 -17.13 15.07 -21.42
C ASP A 54 -18.47 15.57 -21.99
N VAL A 55 -19.59 14.99 -21.55
CA VAL A 55 -20.96 15.45 -21.86
C VAL A 55 -21.19 16.90 -21.44
N LEU A 56 -20.68 17.28 -20.26
CA LEU A 56 -20.83 18.63 -19.69
C LEU A 56 -19.76 19.61 -20.20
N SER A 57 -18.81 19.16 -21.02
CA SER A 57 -17.77 20.01 -21.60
C SER A 57 -18.35 20.94 -22.67
N VAL A 58 -17.83 22.17 -22.73
CA VAL A 58 -18.16 23.13 -23.80
C VAL A 58 -17.55 22.70 -25.13
N GLU A 59 -16.32 22.17 -25.11
CA GLU A 59 -15.63 21.63 -26.28
C GLU A 59 -15.90 20.11 -26.40
N ARG A 60 -17.15 19.73 -26.69
CA ARG A 60 -17.52 18.33 -26.91
C ARG A 60 -17.45 17.94 -28.38
N THR A 61 -17.11 16.69 -28.66
CA THR A 61 -16.96 16.15 -30.03
C THR A 61 -18.08 15.19 -30.44
N PHE A 62 -19.16 15.10 -29.67
CA PHE A 62 -20.28 14.19 -29.90
C PHE A 62 -21.60 14.75 -29.37
N ASP A 63 -22.70 14.33 -30.00
CA ASP A 63 -24.07 14.77 -29.66
C ASP A 63 -24.97 13.61 -29.21
N VAL A 64 -24.46 12.37 -29.26
CA VAL A 64 -25.22 11.16 -28.95
C VAL A 64 -24.38 10.22 -28.07
N VAL A 65 -25.01 9.67 -27.05
CA VAL A 65 -24.47 8.58 -26.21
C VAL A 65 -25.27 7.32 -26.48
N LEU A 66 -24.59 6.31 -27.04
CA LEU A 66 -25.13 4.98 -27.21
C LEU A 66 -24.87 4.14 -25.95
N VAL A 67 -25.94 3.61 -25.38
CA VAL A 67 -25.92 2.75 -24.19
C VAL A 67 -26.61 1.45 -24.54
N LEU A 68 -26.11 0.29 -24.09
CA LEU A 68 -26.76 -0.97 -24.40
C LEU A 68 -28.18 -1.04 -23.80
N ASP A 69 -28.29 -0.85 -22.48
CA ASP A 69 -29.54 -0.96 -21.72
C ASP A 69 -29.54 -0.03 -20.49
N VAL A 70 -30.71 0.15 -19.87
CA VAL A 70 -30.90 1.03 -18.69
C VAL A 70 -29.98 0.68 -17.52
N SER A 71 -29.58 -0.59 -17.37
CA SER A 71 -28.75 -1.04 -16.26
C SER A 71 -27.28 -0.58 -16.35
N ARG A 72 -26.82 -0.08 -17.51
CA ARG A 72 -25.45 0.41 -17.73
C ARG A 72 -25.17 1.74 -17.01
N TRP A 73 -26.18 2.60 -16.87
CA TRP A 73 -26.10 3.79 -16.00
C TRP A 73 -25.79 3.39 -14.55
N GLY A 74 -26.49 2.38 -14.08
CA GLY A 74 -26.22 1.71 -12.81
C GLY A 74 -27.46 1.06 -12.23
N ARG A 75 -27.22 0.13 -11.30
CA ARG A 75 -28.22 -0.58 -10.51
C ARG A 75 -28.33 0.08 -9.13
N PHE A 76 -28.52 1.40 -9.14
CA PHE A 76 -28.55 2.20 -7.92
C PHE A 76 -29.74 1.79 -7.04
N GLN A 77 -29.61 1.99 -5.72
CA GLN A 77 -30.72 1.76 -4.80
C GLN A 77 -31.83 2.81 -4.97
N ASN A 78 -31.44 4.05 -5.25
CA ASN A 78 -32.36 5.08 -5.72
C ASN A 78 -32.31 5.12 -7.27
N PRO A 79 -33.39 4.73 -7.98
CA PRO A 79 -33.44 4.74 -9.44
C PRO A 79 -33.27 6.15 -10.03
N ASP A 80 -33.60 7.19 -9.27
CA ASP A 80 -33.49 8.58 -9.71
C ASP A 80 -32.04 9.00 -9.94
N GLN A 81 -31.06 8.29 -9.37
CA GLN A 81 -29.65 8.55 -9.68
C GLN A 81 -29.33 8.22 -11.14
N ALA A 82 -29.83 7.10 -11.68
CA ALA A 82 -29.66 6.78 -13.09
C ALA A 82 -30.44 7.77 -13.97
N ALA A 83 -31.64 8.16 -13.53
CA ALA A 83 -32.43 9.17 -14.21
C ALA A 83 -31.72 10.54 -14.28
N HIS A 84 -31.07 10.94 -13.19
CA HIS A 84 -30.32 12.19 -13.09
C HIS A 84 -29.15 12.24 -14.08
N TYR A 85 -28.40 11.14 -14.24
CA TYR A 85 -27.30 11.09 -15.21
C TYR A 85 -27.78 11.21 -16.65
N GLU A 86 -28.89 10.54 -17.01
CA GLU A 86 -29.52 10.71 -18.32
C GLU A 86 -30.05 12.14 -18.50
N PHE A 87 -30.66 12.72 -17.46
CA PHE A 87 -31.13 14.10 -17.47
C PHE A 87 -30.00 15.10 -17.70
N LEU A 88 -28.83 14.92 -17.07
CA LEU A 88 -27.66 15.77 -17.32
C LEU A 88 -27.22 15.74 -18.79
N CYS A 89 -27.25 14.56 -19.42
CA CYS A 89 -26.95 14.44 -20.85
C CYS A 89 -27.95 15.25 -21.68
N ARG A 90 -29.24 15.09 -21.41
CA ARG A 90 -30.30 15.82 -22.11
C ARG A 90 -30.20 17.32 -21.91
N GLN A 91 -29.92 17.79 -20.69
CA GLN A 91 -29.75 19.20 -20.39
C GLN A 91 -28.55 19.82 -21.12
N ALA A 92 -27.49 19.05 -21.33
CA ALA A 92 -26.37 19.46 -22.17
C ALA A 92 -26.72 19.46 -23.68
N GLY A 93 -27.85 18.90 -24.09
CA GLY A 93 -28.22 18.73 -25.51
C GLY A 93 -27.62 17.46 -26.14
N VAL A 94 -27.18 16.50 -25.32
CA VAL A 94 -26.68 15.21 -25.76
C VAL A 94 -27.80 14.17 -25.66
N ARG A 95 -28.14 13.50 -26.77
CA ARG A 95 -29.18 12.48 -26.82
C ARG A 95 -28.67 11.15 -26.27
N VAL A 96 -29.49 10.44 -25.49
CA VAL A 96 -29.17 9.11 -24.96
C VAL A 96 -30.02 8.08 -25.69
N ILE A 97 -29.37 7.12 -26.36
CA ILE A 97 -30.04 6.06 -27.11
C ILE A 97 -29.71 4.71 -26.47
N TYR A 98 -30.74 3.88 -26.29
CA TYR A 98 -30.63 2.53 -25.75
C TYR A 98 -30.69 1.51 -26.89
N CYS A 99 -29.57 0.81 -27.13
CA CYS A 99 -29.41 -0.04 -28.32
C CYS A 99 -30.23 -1.33 -28.25
N ALA A 100 -30.34 -1.93 -27.06
CA ALA A 100 -31.09 -3.18 -26.87
C ALA A 100 -32.57 -2.94 -26.51
N GLU A 101 -32.97 -1.70 -26.23
CA GLU A 101 -34.31 -1.32 -25.80
C GLU A 101 -34.70 -0.03 -26.52
N PRO A 102 -35.25 -0.09 -27.76
CA PRO A 102 -35.67 1.11 -28.46
C PRO A 102 -36.84 1.74 -27.72
N PHE A 103 -36.53 2.79 -26.96
CA PHE A 103 -37.52 3.68 -26.42
C PHE A 103 -37.92 4.65 -27.54
N GLY A 104 -39.22 4.86 -27.75
CA GLY A 104 -39.70 5.92 -28.65
C GLY A 104 -39.31 7.31 -28.14
N ASP A 105 -39.84 8.37 -28.76
CA ASP A 105 -39.49 9.73 -28.38
C ASP A 105 -39.64 9.98 -26.87
N ASP A 106 -38.59 10.55 -26.28
CA ASP A 106 -38.45 10.81 -24.84
C ASP A 106 -39.53 11.76 -24.26
N ILE A 107 -40.29 12.41 -25.14
CA ILE A 107 -41.36 13.34 -24.81
C ILE A 107 -42.65 12.59 -24.44
N ALA A 108 -42.80 11.33 -24.88
CA ALA A 108 -43.98 10.53 -24.56
C ALA A 108 -43.97 10.14 -23.06
N PRO A 109 -45.02 10.47 -22.29
CA PRO A 109 -45.11 10.13 -20.86
C PRO A 109 -44.91 8.63 -20.57
N ILE A 110 -45.37 7.77 -21.49
CA ILE A 110 -45.24 6.32 -21.40
C ILE A 110 -43.78 5.86 -21.43
N THR A 111 -42.92 6.49 -22.25
CA THR A 111 -41.49 6.19 -22.35
C THR A 111 -40.77 6.46 -21.02
N THR A 112 -41.10 7.59 -20.38
CA THR A 112 -40.51 7.97 -19.09
C THR A 112 -40.90 6.97 -17.98
N ILE A 113 -42.16 6.53 -17.96
CA ILE A 113 -42.65 5.53 -16.99
C ILE A 113 -41.94 4.19 -17.18
N ILE A 114 -41.84 3.70 -18.42
CA ILE A 114 -41.17 2.41 -18.71
C ILE A 114 -39.69 2.48 -18.32
N LYS A 115 -38.98 3.57 -18.65
CA LYS A 115 -37.59 3.78 -18.23
C LYS A 115 -37.46 3.76 -16.71
N HIS A 116 -38.35 4.42 -15.98
CA HIS A 116 -38.35 4.41 -14.52
C HIS A 116 -38.56 2.99 -13.96
N LEU A 117 -39.56 2.26 -14.47
CA LEU A 117 -39.84 0.88 -14.06
C LEU A 117 -38.62 -0.03 -14.31
N LYS A 118 -37.98 0.07 -15.48
CA LYS A 118 -36.74 -0.68 -15.81
C LYS A 118 -35.60 -0.36 -14.85
N ARG A 119 -35.40 0.91 -14.46
CA ARG A 119 -34.39 1.32 -13.45
C ARG A 119 -34.70 0.68 -12.08
N VAL A 120 -35.95 0.72 -11.65
CA VAL A 120 -36.41 0.07 -10.40
C VAL A 120 -36.12 -1.43 -10.44
N MET A 121 -36.53 -2.11 -11.52
CA MET A 121 -36.31 -3.54 -11.72
C MET A 121 -34.81 -3.91 -11.70
N ALA A 122 -33.95 -3.11 -12.32
CA ALA A 122 -32.51 -3.33 -12.31
C ALA A 122 -31.89 -3.24 -10.89
N GLY A 123 -32.43 -2.34 -10.05
CA GLY A 123 -32.08 -2.24 -8.64
C GLY A 123 -32.62 -3.40 -7.80
N GLU A 124 -33.89 -3.79 -8.01
CA GLU A 124 -34.55 -4.92 -7.34
C GLU A 124 -33.87 -6.25 -7.64
N TYR A 125 -33.47 -6.50 -8.89
CA TYR A 125 -32.72 -7.69 -9.28
C TYR A 125 -31.48 -7.89 -8.41
N SER A 126 -30.77 -6.80 -8.10
CA SER A 126 -29.57 -6.88 -7.26
C SER A 126 -29.91 -7.22 -5.79
N ARG A 127 -31.05 -6.73 -5.29
CA ARG A 127 -31.55 -7.05 -3.94
C ARG A 127 -32.00 -8.49 -3.84
N GLU A 128 -32.78 -8.96 -4.80
CA GLU A 128 -33.27 -10.33 -4.87
C GLU A 128 -32.10 -11.32 -5.01
N LEU A 129 -31.13 -11.04 -5.89
CA LEU A 129 -29.93 -11.84 -6.04
C LEU A 129 -29.13 -11.89 -4.73
N SER A 130 -28.98 -10.76 -4.04
CA SER A 130 -28.31 -10.73 -2.74
C SER A 130 -29.03 -11.61 -1.71
N ALA A 131 -30.37 -11.64 -1.70
CA ALA A 131 -31.15 -12.49 -0.80
C ALA A 131 -30.99 -13.98 -1.15
N LYS A 132 -31.03 -14.34 -2.44
CA LYS A 132 -30.80 -15.70 -2.92
C LYS A 132 -29.38 -16.19 -2.58
N LEU A 133 -28.35 -15.38 -2.84
CA LEU A 133 -26.96 -15.71 -2.50
C LEU A 133 -26.77 -15.85 -0.99
N TYR A 134 -27.39 -14.98 -0.19
CA TYR A 134 -27.34 -15.10 1.26
C TYR A 134 -27.89 -16.46 1.73
N ARG A 135 -29.08 -16.85 1.24
CA ARG A 135 -29.68 -18.16 1.55
C ARG A 135 -28.78 -19.31 1.09
N ALA A 136 -28.23 -19.23 -0.13
CA ALA A 136 -27.33 -20.25 -0.66
C ALA A 136 -26.06 -20.39 0.18
N HIS A 137 -25.41 -19.29 0.57
CA HIS A 137 -24.23 -19.32 1.43
C HIS A 137 -24.54 -19.88 2.82
N LEU A 138 -25.69 -19.52 3.38
CA LEU A 138 -26.14 -20.07 4.66
C LEU A 138 -26.31 -21.59 4.58
N GLN A 139 -26.98 -22.09 3.53
CA GLN A 139 -27.13 -23.53 3.29
C GLN A 139 -25.79 -24.24 3.13
N GLN A 140 -24.85 -23.66 2.38
CA GLN A 140 -23.52 -24.24 2.22
C GLN A 140 -22.74 -24.26 3.54
N ALA A 141 -22.89 -23.23 4.38
CA ALA A 141 -22.30 -23.22 5.72
C ALA A 141 -22.92 -24.30 6.62
N LEU A 142 -24.24 -24.53 6.54
CA LEU A 142 -24.93 -25.61 7.26
C LEU A 142 -24.40 -27.00 6.87
N LEU A 143 -24.03 -27.19 5.60
CA LEU A 143 -23.39 -28.43 5.12
C LEU A 143 -21.93 -28.59 5.55
N GLY A 144 -21.37 -27.63 6.29
CA GLY A 144 -20.00 -27.66 6.76
C GLY A 144 -18.98 -27.01 5.82
N PHE A 145 -19.44 -26.46 4.68
CA PHE A 145 -18.56 -25.81 3.71
C PHE A 145 -18.30 -24.36 4.10
N ARG A 146 -17.02 -24.03 4.28
CA ARG A 146 -16.58 -22.68 4.62
C ARG A 146 -17.00 -21.69 3.55
N GLN A 147 -17.74 -20.67 4.00
CA GLN A 147 -17.97 -19.45 3.23
C GLN A 147 -17.00 -18.36 3.68
N GLY A 148 -16.34 -17.72 2.72
CA GLY A 148 -15.41 -16.62 2.95
C GLY A 148 -13.93 -17.00 2.82
N GLY A 149 -13.08 -15.98 2.96
CA GLY A 149 -11.64 -16.08 2.66
C GLY A 149 -10.79 -16.56 3.84
N LYS A 150 -9.91 -15.67 4.29
CA LYS A 150 -8.78 -15.95 5.19
C LYS A 150 -9.19 -16.59 6.53
N LEU A 151 -8.40 -17.57 6.97
CA LEU A 151 -8.51 -18.22 8.28
C LEU A 151 -7.54 -17.61 9.30
N ILE A 152 -7.78 -17.92 10.58
CA ILE A 152 -6.86 -17.57 11.66
C ILE A 152 -5.60 -18.46 11.63
N TYR A 153 -4.59 -18.09 12.42
CA TYR A 153 -3.37 -18.87 12.58
C TYR A 153 -3.67 -20.30 13.05
N GLY A 154 -2.95 -21.31 12.54
CA GLY A 154 -3.13 -22.72 12.92
C GLY A 154 -4.21 -23.49 12.16
N PHE A 155 -4.83 -22.91 11.13
CA PHE A 155 -5.85 -23.58 10.33
C PHE A 155 -5.61 -23.39 8.84
N ARG A 156 -6.11 -24.32 8.02
CA ARG A 156 -5.95 -24.32 6.56
C ARG A 156 -7.29 -24.50 5.85
N ARG A 157 -7.34 -24.02 4.61
CA ARG A 157 -8.47 -24.17 3.69
C ARG A 157 -8.19 -25.36 2.80
N LEU A 158 -9.00 -26.42 2.91
CA LEU A 158 -8.90 -27.58 2.04
C LEU A 158 -9.95 -27.49 0.95
N LEU A 159 -9.52 -27.47 -0.31
CA LEU A 159 -10.39 -27.61 -1.46
C LEU A 159 -10.83 -29.07 -1.57
N VAL A 160 -12.13 -29.28 -1.72
CA VAL A 160 -12.74 -30.59 -1.92
C VAL A 160 -13.70 -30.57 -3.09
N ASP A 161 -13.94 -31.72 -3.70
CA ASP A 161 -15.00 -31.89 -4.69
C ASP A 161 -16.40 -31.93 -4.02
N PRO A 162 -17.50 -32.00 -4.80
CA PRO A 162 -18.86 -32.11 -4.24
C PRO A 162 -19.08 -33.33 -3.32
N THR A 163 -18.33 -34.41 -3.52
CA THR A 163 -18.35 -35.65 -2.72
C THR A 163 -17.44 -35.60 -1.48
N ARG A 164 -16.78 -34.45 -1.23
CA ARG A 164 -15.84 -34.20 -0.12
C ARG A 164 -14.47 -34.84 -0.25
N ASN A 165 -14.09 -35.33 -1.43
CA ASN A 165 -12.73 -35.84 -1.62
C ASN A 165 -11.72 -34.68 -1.62
N PRO A 166 -10.63 -34.78 -0.84
CA PRO A 166 -9.56 -33.78 -0.83
C PRO A 166 -8.94 -33.57 -2.22
N ARG A 167 -8.78 -32.31 -2.62
CA ARG A 167 -8.03 -31.93 -3.83
C ARG A 167 -6.72 -31.24 -3.51
N GLN A 168 -6.79 -30.10 -2.82
CA GLN A 168 -5.63 -29.24 -2.59
C GLN A 168 -5.81 -28.37 -1.35
N VAL A 169 -4.74 -28.13 -0.61
CA VAL A 169 -4.72 -27.08 0.43
C VAL A 169 -4.45 -25.73 -0.20
N LEU A 170 -5.37 -24.78 -0.03
CA LEU A 170 -5.27 -23.44 -0.59
C LEU A 170 -4.34 -22.55 0.27
N ASN A 171 -3.33 -21.97 -0.38
CA ASN A 171 -2.46 -20.97 0.22
C ASN A 171 -3.15 -19.62 0.39
N SER A 172 -2.46 -18.71 1.09
CA SER A 172 -2.94 -17.34 1.26
C SER A 172 -3.05 -16.62 -0.09
N GLY A 173 -4.27 -16.24 -0.47
CA GLY A 173 -4.55 -15.56 -1.73
C GLY A 173 -5.02 -16.48 -2.84
N GLU A 174 -5.01 -17.80 -2.64
CA GLU A 174 -5.56 -18.76 -3.60
C GLU A 174 -7.08 -18.90 -3.45
N TYR A 175 -7.73 -19.10 -4.59
CA TYR A 175 -9.18 -19.25 -4.74
C TYR A 175 -9.48 -20.52 -5.53
N LYS A 176 -10.68 -21.08 -5.31
CA LYS A 176 -11.14 -22.21 -6.13
C LYS A 176 -11.37 -21.75 -7.56
N ALA A 177 -10.96 -22.59 -8.52
CA ALA A 177 -11.20 -22.34 -9.94
C ALA A 177 -12.61 -22.77 -10.36
N LEU A 178 -13.05 -23.93 -9.88
CA LEU A 178 -14.36 -24.50 -10.22
C LEU A 178 -15.44 -24.02 -9.24
N SER A 179 -16.63 -23.72 -9.77
CA SER A 179 -17.78 -23.31 -8.97
C SER A 179 -18.35 -24.47 -8.14
N SER A 180 -18.26 -25.70 -8.66
CA SER A 180 -18.68 -26.96 -8.01
C SER A 180 -17.87 -27.29 -6.76
N ASP A 181 -16.57 -27.02 -6.77
CA ASP A 181 -15.68 -27.30 -5.63
C ASP A 181 -16.09 -26.53 -4.38
N LYS A 182 -15.84 -27.16 -3.23
CA LYS A 182 -16.15 -26.64 -1.90
C LYS A 182 -14.88 -26.48 -1.08
N VAL A 183 -14.99 -25.76 0.03
CA VAL A 183 -13.85 -25.51 0.92
C VAL A 183 -14.19 -25.99 2.31
N LEU A 184 -13.35 -26.85 2.88
CA LEU A 184 -13.39 -27.26 4.28
C LEU A 184 -12.31 -26.52 5.09
N VAL A 185 -12.51 -26.47 6.40
CA VAL A 185 -11.49 -26.01 7.36
C VAL A 185 -10.85 -27.23 7.99
N ILE A 186 -9.52 -27.29 7.92
CA ILE A 186 -8.75 -28.34 8.59
C ILE A 186 -7.74 -27.73 9.57
N PRO A 187 -7.35 -28.45 10.62
CA PRO A 187 -6.22 -28.07 11.45
C PRO A 187 -4.94 -27.92 10.63
N GLY A 188 -4.09 -26.97 11.01
CA GLY A 188 -2.76 -26.79 10.44
C GLY A 188 -1.72 -27.76 11.02
N PRO A 189 -0.43 -27.52 10.76
CA PRO A 189 0.67 -28.34 11.28
C PRO A 189 0.65 -28.47 12.81
N PRO A 190 1.07 -29.61 13.38
CA PRO A 190 1.06 -29.84 14.83
C PRO A 190 1.80 -28.76 15.65
N GLU A 191 2.87 -28.20 15.08
CA GLU A 191 3.63 -27.10 15.69
C GLU A 191 2.78 -25.86 15.92
N GLU A 192 1.97 -25.45 14.93
CA GLU A 192 1.07 -24.30 15.05
C GLU A 192 -0.04 -24.57 16.08
N LEU A 193 -0.57 -25.80 16.11
CA LEU A 193 -1.59 -26.22 17.07
C LEU A 193 -1.05 -26.24 18.50
N ALA A 194 0.21 -26.67 18.70
CA ALA A 194 0.88 -26.62 19.98
C ALA A 194 1.03 -25.17 20.49
N VAL A 195 1.28 -24.21 19.59
CA VAL A 195 1.30 -22.77 19.94
C VAL A 195 -0.09 -22.30 20.38
N ILE A 196 -1.17 -22.72 19.71
CA ILE A 196 -2.54 -22.39 20.14
C ILE A 196 -2.81 -22.93 21.55
N LYS A 197 -2.53 -24.21 21.79
CA LYS A 197 -2.66 -24.82 23.13
C LYS A 197 -1.86 -24.06 24.18
N ARG A 198 -0.62 -23.67 23.85
CA ARG A 198 0.25 -22.86 24.71
C ARG A 198 -0.37 -21.49 25.02
N ILE A 199 -0.94 -20.81 24.04
CA ILE A 199 -1.63 -19.51 24.22
C ILE A 199 -2.77 -19.65 25.24
N PHE A 200 -3.65 -20.64 25.07
CA PHE A 200 -4.77 -20.85 25.98
C PHE A 200 -4.30 -21.20 27.39
N ARG A 201 -3.24 -22.00 27.53
CA ARG A 201 -2.64 -22.31 28.84
C ARG A 201 -2.07 -21.05 29.51
N LEU A 202 -1.26 -20.26 28.81
CA LEU A 202 -0.68 -19.02 29.32
C LEU A 202 -1.77 -18.01 29.74
N TYR A 203 -2.89 -17.96 29.01
CA TYR A 203 -3.97 -17.01 29.27
C TYR A 203 -4.89 -17.45 30.42
N VAL A 204 -5.33 -18.72 30.40
CA VAL A 204 -6.34 -19.24 31.34
C VAL A 204 -5.70 -19.67 32.66
N ARG A 205 -4.61 -20.43 32.61
CA ARG A 205 -3.93 -21.00 33.79
C ARG A 205 -2.94 -20.00 34.37
N ASP A 206 -2.00 -19.50 33.56
CA ASP A 206 -0.93 -18.63 34.04
C ASP A 206 -1.38 -17.16 34.19
N LYS A 207 -2.64 -16.86 33.84
CA LYS A 207 -3.30 -15.55 33.98
C LYS A 207 -2.50 -14.39 33.38
N LEU A 208 -1.74 -14.63 32.31
CA LEU A 208 -1.00 -13.58 31.60
C LEU A 208 -1.93 -12.68 30.77
N SER A 209 -1.52 -11.44 30.51
CA SER A 209 -2.18 -10.56 29.55
C SER A 209 -1.85 -10.93 28.11
N ILE A 210 -2.72 -10.57 27.16
CA ILE A 210 -2.49 -10.87 25.72
C ILE A 210 -1.16 -10.26 25.24
N SER A 211 -0.81 -9.07 25.72
CA SER A 211 0.47 -8.39 25.41
C SER A 211 1.68 -9.11 26.01
N GLN A 212 1.56 -9.64 27.23
CA GLN A 212 2.61 -10.46 27.84
C GLN A 212 2.81 -11.77 27.07
N ILE A 213 1.72 -12.42 26.65
CA ILE A 213 1.76 -13.63 25.83
C ILE A 213 2.46 -13.35 24.49
N ALA A 214 2.09 -12.27 23.79
CA ALA A 214 2.73 -11.89 22.53
C ALA A 214 4.25 -11.71 22.69
N ARG A 215 4.67 -10.98 23.72
CA ARG A 215 6.10 -10.78 24.05
C ARG A 215 6.80 -12.10 24.34
N ARG A 216 6.20 -12.96 25.15
CA ARG A 216 6.77 -14.26 25.55
C ARG A 216 6.94 -15.20 24.35
N LEU A 217 5.96 -15.24 23.44
CA LEU A 217 6.05 -16.04 22.21
C LEU A 217 7.14 -15.49 21.28
N ALA A 218 7.21 -14.17 21.12
CA ALA A 218 8.26 -13.53 20.32
C ALA A 218 9.67 -13.78 20.87
N SER A 219 9.86 -13.73 22.19
CA SER A 219 11.15 -14.07 22.82
C SER A 219 11.52 -15.55 22.67
N SER A 220 10.54 -16.44 22.53
CA SER A 220 10.76 -17.86 22.23
C SER A 220 10.97 -18.16 20.74
N GLY A 221 11.09 -17.13 19.88
CA GLY A 221 11.30 -17.32 18.44
C GLY A 221 10.07 -17.80 17.66
N ILE A 222 8.88 -17.83 18.28
CA ILE A 222 7.66 -18.30 17.61
C ILE A 222 7.17 -17.24 16.63
N VAL A 223 7.09 -17.62 15.36
CA VAL A 223 6.61 -16.78 14.26
C VAL A 223 5.22 -17.21 13.80
N GLY A 224 4.44 -16.25 13.34
CA GLY A 224 3.21 -16.46 12.58
C GLY A 224 3.45 -16.39 11.07
N TYR A 225 2.37 -16.24 10.31
CA TYR A 225 2.44 -16.13 8.85
C TYR A 225 3.39 -15.01 8.37
N GLY A 226 4.21 -15.34 7.35
CA GLY A 226 5.16 -14.40 6.75
C GLY A 226 6.39 -14.11 7.62
N ALA A 227 6.79 -15.04 8.50
CA ALA A 227 7.96 -14.95 9.39
C ALA A 227 7.93 -13.74 10.35
N LYS A 228 6.74 -13.26 10.70
CA LYS A 228 6.53 -12.16 11.66
C LYS A 228 6.09 -12.71 13.02
N PRO A 229 6.47 -12.08 14.14
CA PRO A 229 5.97 -12.48 15.45
C PRO A 229 4.43 -12.45 15.54
N LEU A 230 3.83 -13.33 16.33
CA LEU A 230 2.39 -13.30 16.57
C LEU A 230 1.98 -11.98 17.25
N GLN A 231 1.12 -11.23 16.56
CA GLN A 231 0.64 -9.95 17.06
C GLN A 231 -0.45 -10.13 18.13
N VAL A 232 -0.60 -9.12 18.99
CA VAL A 232 -1.65 -9.04 20.01
C VAL A 232 -3.03 -9.25 19.40
N ALA A 233 -3.30 -8.65 18.24
CA ALA A 233 -4.57 -8.82 17.52
C ALA A 233 -4.82 -10.28 17.10
N THR A 234 -3.80 -10.98 16.60
CA THR A 234 -3.89 -12.39 16.23
C THR A 234 -4.22 -13.27 17.43
N ILE A 235 -3.53 -13.05 18.57
CA ILE A 235 -3.76 -13.82 19.80
C ILE A 235 -5.16 -13.53 20.36
N LYS A 236 -5.59 -12.26 20.36
CA LYS A 236 -6.94 -11.89 20.76
C LYS A 236 -8.01 -12.55 19.89
N HIS A 237 -7.76 -12.67 18.58
CA HIS A 237 -8.67 -13.35 17.67
C HIS A 237 -8.70 -14.86 17.92
N LEU A 238 -7.55 -15.51 18.12
CA LEU A 238 -7.47 -16.94 18.48
C LEU A 238 -8.26 -17.25 19.76
N LEU A 239 -8.07 -16.45 20.81
CA LEU A 239 -8.75 -16.62 22.09
C LEU A 239 -10.27 -16.44 21.99
N ARG A 240 -10.81 -15.82 20.93
CA ARG A 240 -12.25 -15.58 20.72
C ARG A 240 -12.90 -16.53 19.71
N ASN A 241 -12.10 -17.18 18.87
CA ASN A 241 -12.62 -17.89 17.71
C ASN A 241 -12.96 -19.35 18.06
N GLU A 242 -14.20 -19.76 17.80
CA GLU A 242 -14.70 -21.10 18.09
C GLU A 242 -13.98 -22.21 17.28
N LEU A 243 -13.21 -21.88 16.24
CA LEU A 243 -12.37 -22.86 15.54
C LEU A 243 -11.35 -23.55 16.47
N CYS A 244 -10.94 -22.89 17.55
CA CYS A 244 -10.05 -23.50 18.55
C CYS A 244 -10.68 -24.69 19.27
N ILE A 245 -12.02 -24.78 19.31
CA ILE A 245 -12.76 -25.92 19.84
C ILE A 245 -13.34 -26.80 18.72
N GLY A 246 -12.85 -26.66 17.49
CA GLY A 246 -13.30 -27.47 16.36
C GLY A 246 -14.62 -27.03 15.75
N GLN A 247 -15.14 -25.86 16.13
CA GLN A 247 -16.45 -25.39 15.69
C GLN A 247 -16.31 -24.22 14.71
N LEU A 248 -16.85 -24.35 13.51
CA LEU A 248 -16.90 -23.25 12.56
C LEU A 248 -18.20 -22.47 12.76
N THR A 249 -18.04 -21.17 12.97
CA THR A 249 -19.14 -20.20 13.09
C THR A 249 -19.28 -19.40 11.80
N TYR A 250 -20.49 -19.35 11.25
CA TYR A 250 -20.86 -18.51 10.12
C TYR A 250 -21.96 -17.52 10.52
N ASN A 251 -22.18 -16.52 9.67
CA ASN A 251 -23.21 -15.51 9.85
C ASN A 251 -23.05 -14.63 11.12
N VAL A 252 -21.82 -14.44 11.58
CA VAL A 252 -21.49 -13.55 12.72
C VAL A 252 -21.72 -12.07 12.38
N THR A 253 -21.41 -11.70 11.14
CA THR A 253 -21.60 -10.34 10.62
C THR A 253 -22.19 -10.41 9.22
N THR A 254 -23.07 -9.47 8.89
CA THR A 254 -23.59 -9.29 7.54
C THR A 254 -23.23 -7.93 7.00
N LYS A 255 -23.03 -7.87 5.68
CA LYS A 255 -22.93 -6.62 4.93
C LYS A 255 -23.83 -6.77 3.71
N LYS A 256 -25.01 -6.17 3.75
CA LYS A 256 -25.95 -6.18 2.62
C LYS A 256 -25.58 -5.04 1.67
N MET A 257 -25.44 -5.36 0.39
CA MET A 257 -25.12 -4.38 -0.66
C MET A 257 -23.85 -3.58 -0.29
N GLN A 258 -23.87 -2.26 -0.48
CA GLN A 258 -22.79 -1.36 -0.06
C GLN A 258 -22.99 -0.77 1.34
N GLY A 259 -23.93 -1.30 2.13
CA GLY A 259 -24.24 -0.80 3.46
C GLY A 259 -23.14 -1.08 4.50
N ARG A 260 -23.39 -0.63 5.74
CA ARG A 260 -22.51 -0.87 6.88
C ARG A 260 -22.50 -2.35 7.23
N THR A 261 -21.35 -2.86 7.70
CA THR A 261 -21.26 -4.18 8.31
C THR A 261 -21.94 -4.17 9.67
N ILE A 262 -22.91 -5.06 9.87
CA ILE A 262 -23.67 -5.22 11.10
C ILE A 262 -23.27 -6.55 11.74
N ARG A 263 -23.10 -6.57 13.06
CA ARG A 263 -22.95 -7.81 13.83
C ARG A 263 -24.33 -8.40 14.06
N ASN A 264 -24.54 -9.63 13.63
CA ASN A 264 -25.82 -10.29 13.80
C ASN A 264 -25.99 -10.75 15.26
N PRO A 265 -27.23 -10.79 15.77
CA PRO A 265 -27.52 -11.42 17.05
C PRO A 265 -27.14 -12.91 17.03
N ASP A 266 -26.81 -13.46 18.20
CA ASP A 266 -26.21 -14.79 18.35
C ASP A 266 -27.12 -15.92 17.84
N GLN A 267 -28.44 -15.74 17.94
CA GLN A 267 -29.44 -16.71 17.46
C GLN A 267 -29.36 -16.95 15.95
N LEU A 268 -28.83 -15.99 15.19
CA LEU A 268 -28.65 -16.12 13.74
C LEU A 268 -27.30 -16.73 13.37
N TRP A 269 -26.42 -17.00 14.33
CA TRP A 269 -25.10 -17.58 14.06
C TRP A 269 -25.24 -19.07 13.80
N THR A 270 -24.67 -19.51 12.69
CA THR A 270 -24.65 -20.93 12.33
C THR A 270 -23.35 -21.53 12.85
N ARG A 271 -23.46 -22.48 13.77
CA ARG A 271 -22.34 -23.18 14.39
C ARG A 271 -22.35 -24.64 13.94
N PHE A 272 -21.21 -25.17 13.55
CA PHE A 272 -21.10 -26.58 13.18
C PHE A 272 -19.74 -27.18 13.54
N PRO A 273 -19.71 -28.48 13.89
CA PRO A 273 -18.46 -29.19 14.16
C PRO A 273 -17.70 -29.42 12.84
N ALA A 274 -16.46 -28.97 12.79
CA ALA A 274 -15.56 -29.11 11.64
C ALA A 274 -14.47 -30.17 11.86
N PHE A 275 -13.92 -30.27 13.07
CA PHE A 275 -12.87 -31.21 13.44
C PHE A 275 -12.81 -31.36 14.98
N ALA A 276 -12.02 -32.30 15.48
CA ALA A 276 -11.85 -32.50 16.92
C ALA A 276 -11.30 -31.23 17.63
N PRO A 277 -11.76 -30.90 18.84
CA PRO A 277 -11.30 -29.71 19.55
C PRO A 277 -9.77 -29.66 19.73
N ILE A 278 -9.13 -28.57 19.29
CA ILE A 278 -7.69 -28.35 19.51
C ILE A 278 -7.42 -28.01 20.97
N VAL A 279 -8.36 -27.29 21.60
CA VAL A 279 -8.34 -26.90 23.00
C VAL A 279 -9.64 -27.42 23.64
N PRO A 280 -9.59 -27.95 24.88
CA PRO A 280 -10.80 -28.37 25.59
C PRO A 280 -11.84 -27.26 25.68
N VAL A 281 -13.12 -27.60 25.50
CA VAL A 281 -14.24 -26.65 25.54
C VAL A 281 -14.28 -25.89 26.86
N SER A 282 -14.01 -26.56 27.98
CA SER A 282 -13.92 -25.95 29.31
C SER A 282 -12.83 -24.86 29.39
N GLN A 283 -11.66 -25.10 28.80
CA GLN A 283 -10.58 -24.10 28.74
C GLN A 283 -10.95 -22.91 27.85
N PHE A 284 -11.65 -23.15 26.73
CA PHE A 284 -12.15 -22.07 25.86
C PHE A 284 -13.21 -21.22 26.56
N ARG A 285 -14.17 -21.83 27.25
CA ARG A 285 -15.20 -21.11 28.03
C ARG A 285 -14.57 -20.21 29.09
N ARG A 286 -13.62 -20.72 29.87
CA ARG A 286 -12.84 -19.92 30.85
C ARG A 286 -12.07 -18.76 30.19
N ALA A 287 -11.59 -18.95 28.96
CA ALA A 287 -10.96 -17.87 28.20
C ALA A 287 -12.00 -16.79 27.80
N GLN A 288 -13.20 -17.17 27.34
CA GLN A 288 -14.28 -16.23 27.03
C GLN A 288 -14.72 -15.46 28.27
N GLU A 289 -14.97 -16.13 29.39
CA GLU A 289 -15.35 -15.50 30.66
C GLU A 289 -14.33 -14.43 31.06
N ARG A 290 -13.03 -14.76 31.02
CA ARG A 290 -11.96 -13.82 31.33
C ARG A 290 -11.90 -12.65 30.33
N LEU A 291 -12.14 -12.91 29.05
CA LEU A 291 -12.22 -11.85 28.03
C LEU A 291 -13.40 -10.91 28.28
N THR A 292 -14.56 -11.45 28.65
CA THR A 292 -15.78 -10.70 28.98
C THR A 292 -15.59 -9.90 30.26
N GLN A 293 -15.04 -10.49 31.32
CA GLN A 293 -14.67 -9.78 32.56
C GLN A 293 -13.68 -8.64 32.28
N SER A 294 -12.67 -8.87 31.44
CA SER A 294 -11.72 -7.82 31.04
C SER A 294 -12.35 -6.74 30.15
N ALA A 295 -13.37 -7.07 29.35
CA ALA A 295 -14.09 -6.13 28.49
C ALA A 295 -15.14 -5.32 29.26
N ASN A 296 -15.79 -5.94 30.24
CA ASN A 296 -16.78 -5.34 31.14
C ASN A 296 -16.14 -4.52 32.25
N ARG A 297 -14.82 -4.60 32.42
CA ARG A 297 -14.05 -3.67 33.24
C ARG A 297 -14.08 -2.30 32.56
N ARG A 298 -15.17 -1.57 32.76
CA ARG A 298 -15.29 -0.16 32.38
C ARG A 298 -14.20 0.59 33.14
N TRP A 299 -13.18 0.95 32.40
CA TRP A 299 -12.21 1.92 32.88
C TRP A 299 -12.85 3.29 32.70
N ASP A 300 -13.04 4.00 33.79
CA ASP A 300 -13.33 5.42 33.77
C ASP A 300 -12.05 6.18 34.16
N LYS A 301 -12.03 7.50 33.94
CA LYS A 301 -10.87 8.33 34.30
C LYS A 301 -10.52 8.18 35.79
N LYS A 302 -11.52 8.08 36.67
CA LYS A 302 -11.32 7.98 38.13
C LYS A 302 -10.64 6.67 38.54
N THR A 303 -11.12 5.52 38.07
CA THR A 303 -10.53 4.20 38.36
C THR A 303 -9.16 4.05 37.73
N ILE A 304 -8.93 4.59 36.53
CA ILE A 304 -7.58 4.61 35.93
C ILE A 304 -6.63 5.46 36.78
N ALA A 305 -7.03 6.68 37.16
CA ALA A 305 -6.21 7.56 37.99
C ALA A 305 -5.86 6.91 39.33
N HIS A 306 -6.85 6.29 40.00
CA HIS A 306 -6.63 5.53 41.23
C HIS A 306 -5.65 4.36 41.02
N SER A 307 -5.82 3.59 39.93
CA SER A 307 -4.91 2.51 39.58
C SER A 307 -3.49 2.98 39.30
N LEU A 308 -3.32 4.14 38.66
CA LEU A 308 -1.99 4.70 38.40
C LEU A 308 -1.34 5.23 39.69
N ARG A 309 -2.09 5.90 40.58
CA ARG A 309 -1.60 6.33 41.91
C ARG A 309 -1.14 5.14 42.75
N GLY A 310 -1.93 4.07 42.79
CA GLY A 310 -1.54 2.85 43.50
C GLY A 310 -0.33 2.14 42.89
N LEU A 311 -0.08 2.29 41.58
CA LEU A 311 1.11 1.70 40.94
C LEU A 311 2.34 2.58 41.21
N LEU A 312 2.15 3.89 41.24
CA LEU A 312 3.19 4.85 41.60
C LEU A 312 3.63 4.67 43.05
N ALA A 313 2.68 4.49 43.98
CA ALA A 313 2.99 4.24 45.39
C ALA A 313 3.80 2.95 45.60
N GLN A 314 3.55 1.91 44.81
CA GLN A 314 4.25 0.62 44.92
C GLN A 314 5.65 0.64 44.29
N GLU A 315 5.79 1.25 43.11
CA GLU A 315 7.02 1.13 42.30
C GLU A 315 7.90 2.39 42.35
N GLY A 316 7.41 3.48 42.95
CA GLY A 316 8.05 4.80 42.98
C GLY A 316 8.17 5.50 41.62
N ARG A 317 7.85 4.81 40.51
CA ARG A 317 7.88 5.33 39.14
C ARG A 317 6.84 4.67 38.25
N LEU A 318 6.33 5.42 37.29
CA LEU A 318 5.50 4.90 36.20
C LEU A 318 6.27 4.90 34.87
N SER A 319 6.06 3.84 34.09
CA SER A 319 6.50 3.77 32.70
C SER A 319 5.53 2.92 31.90
N GLN A 320 5.46 3.11 30.58
CA GLN A 320 4.62 2.28 29.70
C GLN A 320 4.85 0.78 29.95
N LYS A 321 6.11 0.36 30.07
CA LYS A 321 6.47 -1.04 30.34
C LYS A 321 5.90 -1.54 31.69
N LEU A 322 6.03 -0.74 32.75
CA LEU A 322 5.49 -1.08 34.08
C LEU A 322 3.95 -1.16 34.07
N ILE A 323 3.29 -0.21 33.41
CA ILE A 323 1.83 -0.20 33.27
C ILE A 323 1.34 -1.46 32.55
N ASP A 324 1.99 -1.83 31.44
CA ASP A 324 1.65 -3.03 30.67
C ASP A 324 2.03 -4.35 31.37
N GLU A 325 2.89 -4.30 32.39
CA GLU A 325 3.32 -5.46 33.19
C GLU A 325 2.47 -5.67 34.45
N ALA A 326 1.84 -4.60 34.96
CA ALA A 326 1.02 -4.65 36.16
C ALA A 326 -0.25 -5.50 35.96
N LYS A 327 -0.38 -6.56 36.74
CA LYS A 327 -1.52 -7.49 36.67
C LYS A 327 -2.82 -6.79 37.08
N GLY A 328 -3.87 -6.96 36.27
CA GLY A 328 -5.21 -6.44 36.58
C GLY A 328 -5.41 -4.93 36.46
N ARG A 329 -4.41 -4.20 35.94
CA ARG A 329 -4.42 -2.74 35.72
C ARG A 329 -4.70 -2.40 34.23
N PRO A 330 -5.09 -1.16 33.90
CA PRO A 330 -5.35 -0.78 32.51
C PRO A 330 -4.04 -0.82 31.71
N SER A 331 -4.12 -1.24 30.44
CA SER A 331 -2.96 -1.16 29.53
C SER A 331 -2.58 0.29 29.26
N ALA A 332 -1.33 0.55 28.89
CA ALA A 332 -0.86 1.89 28.58
C ALA A 332 -1.66 2.55 27.44
N GLU A 333 -2.15 1.75 26.49
CA GLU A 333 -3.05 2.19 25.41
C GLU A 333 -4.43 2.59 25.95
N THR A 334 -4.99 1.80 26.87
CA THR A 334 -6.26 2.13 27.55
C THR A 334 -6.16 3.44 28.32
N VAL A 335 -5.04 3.66 29.02
CA VAL A 335 -4.77 4.93 29.73
C VAL A 335 -4.69 6.09 28.74
N ALA A 336 -3.91 5.96 27.67
CA ALA A 336 -3.77 7.02 26.67
C ALA A 336 -5.10 7.37 26.00
N ASN A 337 -5.96 6.38 25.70
CA ASN A 337 -7.25 6.63 25.06
C ASN A 337 -8.23 7.42 25.93
N HIS A 338 -8.21 7.25 27.27
CA HIS A 338 -9.11 7.98 28.16
C HIS A 338 -8.62 9.40 28.47
N PHE A 339 -7.30 9.61 28.51
CA PHE A 339 -6.69 10.90 28.85
C PHE A 339 -6.11 11.66 27.64
N GLY A 340 -6.25 11.11 26.43
CA GLY A 340 -5.63 11.60 25.19
C GLY A 340 -4.14 11.23 25.04
N SER A 341 -3.39 11.09 26.14
CA SER A 341 -2.00 10.62 26.10
C SER A 341 -1.53 10.08 27.47
N LEU A 342 -0.44 9.29 27.50
CA LEU A 342 0.19 8.87 28.76
C LEU A 342 0.70 10.04 29.61
N PRO A 343 1.37 11.07 29.05
CA PRO A 343 1.76 12.26 29.83
C PRO A 343 0.57 13.00 30.43
N ALA A 344 -0.54 13.14 29.71
CA ALA A 344 -1.74 13.76 30.24
C ALA A 344 -2.32 12.96 31.42
N ALA A 345 -2.31 11.62 31.33
CA ALA A 345 -2.70 10.77 32.45
C ALA A 345 -1.76 10.89 33.66
N TYR A 346 -0.46 11.10 33.44
CA TYR A 346 0.51 11.33 34.52
C TYR A 346 0.30 12.68 35.20
N ALA A 347 0.03 13.74 34.43
CA ALA A 347 -0.29 15.05 34.96
C ALA A 347 -1.53 15.03 35.87
N GLU A 348 -2.58 14.31 35.48
CA GLU A 348 -3.83 14.18 36.28
C GLU A 348 -3.58 13.57 37.68
N ILE A 349 -2.62 12.65 37.79
CA ILE A 349 -2.30 12.02 39.07
C ILE A 349 -1.19 12.74 39.85
N GLY A 350 -0.75 13.91 39.38
CA GLY A 350 0.34 14.67 39.99
C GLY A 350 1.72 14.04 39.81
N TYR A 351 1.86 13.09 38.88
CA TYR A 351 3.13 12.41 38.62
C TYR A 351 3.85 13.08 37.46
N SER A 352 4.99 13.69 37.75
CA SER A 352 5.94 14.10 36.72
C SER A 352 7.00 13.01 36.59
N PRO A 353 6.98 12.16 35.53
CA PRO A 353 8.04 11.19 35.34
C PRO A 353 9.40 11.89 35.29
N PRO A 354 10.46 11.34 35.92
CA PRO A 354 11.80 11.88 35.75
C PRO A 354 12.09 11.95 34.26
N VAL A 355 12.63 13.08 33.82
CA VAL A 355 12.84 13.39 32.40
C VAL A 355 13.64 12.26 31.78
N LYS A 356 12.94 11.32 31.12
CA LYS A 356 13.61 10.32 30.29
C LYS A 356 14.16 11.09 29.12
N ALA A 357 15.47 11.34 29.14
CA ALA A 357 16.18 11.87 28.01
C ALA A 357 15.78 11.05 26.78
N PRO A 358 15.08 11.64 25.78
CA PRO A 358 15.01 11.03 24.48
C PRO A 358 16.46 10.82 24.05
N PHE A 359 16.77 9.61 23.59
CA PHE A 359 18.10 9.24 23.08
C PHE A 359 18.75 10.42 22.32
N GLY A 360 19.85 10.97 22.85
CA GLY A 360 20.57 12.11 22.27
C GLY A 360 20.80 13.22 23.29
N MET A 361 22.04 13.36 23.74
CA MET A 361 22.52 14.19 24.85
C MET A 361 22.23 15.72 24.72
N ASN A 362 22.02 16.33 25.90
CA ASN A 362 22.33 17.70 26.34
C ASN A 362 21.34 18.87 26.05
N GLY A 363 20.46 19.12 27.03
CA GLY A 363 20.40 20.39 27.78
C GLY A 363 19.98 21.69 27.09
N LYS A 364 18.67 21.95 27.00
CA LYS A 364 17.95 23.23 27.25
C LYS A 364 16.56 23.15 26.61
N HIS A 365 15.55 23.76 27.24
CA HIS A 365 14.28 24.05 26.56
C HIS A 365 14.60 24.88 25.30
N TRP A 366 14.39 24.30 24.12
CA TRP A 366 14.65 25.01 22.87
C TRP A 366 13.52 25.99 22.61
N SER A 367 13.75 27.27 22.89
CA SER A 367 12.80 28.32 22.51
C SER A 367 12.67 28.38 20.99
N ARG A 368 11.50 28.80 20.50
CA ARG A 368 11.24 28.93 19.05
C ARG A 368 12.34 29.76 18.38
N LYS A 369 12.75 30.86 19.01
CA LYS A 369 13.84 31.75 18.56
C LYS A 369 15.20 31.05 18.50
N ALA A 370 15.54 30.21 19.48
CA ALA A 370 16.79 29.46 19.49
C ALA A 370 16.87 28.46 18.32
N ILE A 371 15.76 27.79 17.99
CA ILE A 371 15.70 26.85 16.87
C ILE A 371 15.89 27.57 15.53
N LEU A 372 15.19 28.70 15.33
CA LEU A 372 15.32 29.49 14.09
C LEU A 372 16.75 30.01 13.91
N THR A 373 17.35 30.54 14.99
CA THR A 373 18.75 31.01 14.98
C THR A 373 19.73 29.86 14.71
N GLY A 374 19.49 28.68 15.28
CA GLY A 374 20.28 27.48 15.02
C GLY A 374 20.19 27.02 13.57
N LEU A 375 19.01 27.11 12.94
CA LEU A 375 18.81 26.77 11.53
C LEU A 375 19.56 27.76 10.62
N GLN A 376 19.55 29.05 10.93
CA GLN A 376 20.32 30.06 10.20
C GLN A 376 21.83 29.77 10.28
N ARG A 377 22.36 29.46 11.46
CA ARG A 377 23.77 29.07 11.65
C ARG A 377 24.14 27.79 10.90
N LEU A 378 23.25 26.80 10.91
CA LEU A 378 23.44 25.57 10.15
C LEU A 378 23.46 25.85 8.63
N HIS A 379 22.57 26.71 8.15
CA HIS A 379 22.56 27.11 6.74
C HIS A 379 23.81 27.88 6.35
N ALA A 380 24.26 28.84 7.17
CA ALA A 380 25.48 29.60 6.91
C ALA A 380 26.73 28.69 6.84
N SER A 381 26.83 27.68 7.71
CA SER A 381 27.99 26.78 7.77
C SER A 381 28.01 25.68 6.71
N LYS A 382 26.84 25.19 6.27
CA LYS A 382 26.73 24.02 5.36
C LYS A 382 26.10 24.34 4.02
N GLY A 383 25.57 25.55 3.82
CA GLY A 383 24.81 25.98 2.65
C GLY A 383 23.44 25.30 2.49
N ARG A 384 23.32 24.01 2.85
CA ARG A 384 22.09 23.23 2.76
C ARG A 384 21.71 22.58 4.08
N ILE A 385 20.45 22.73 4.44
CA ILE A 385 19.86 22.04 5.59
C ILE A 385 19.28 20.69 5.13
N THR A 386 19.67 19.63 5.83
CA THR A 386 19.14 18.27 5.69
C THR A 386 18.74 17.76 7.05
N ASN A 387 17.86 16.76 7.10
CA ASN A 387 17.50 16.11 8.37
C ASN A 387 18.75 15.61 9.12
N ARG A 388 19.77 15.13 8.39
CA ARG A 388 21.04 14.71 8.98
C ARG A 388 21.84 15.89 9.51
N SER A 389 21.96 16.97 8.74
CA SER A 389 22.74 18.14 9.17
C SER A 389 22.08 18.82 10.37
N ILE A 390 20.75 18.75 10.51
CA ILE A 390 20.03 19.14 11.74
C ILE A 390 20.42 18.20 12.89
N ASP A 391 20.27 16.88 12.71
CA ASP A 391 20.54 15.89 13.77
C ASP A 391 22.01 15.84 14.20
N SER A 392 22.94 16.27 13.34
CA SER A 392 24.37 16.29 13.61
C SER A 392 24.89 17.65 14.06
N PHE A 393 24.05 18.69 14.09
CA PHE A 393 24.47 20.03 14.47
C PHE A 393 24.30 20.24 15.98
N PRO A 394 25.38 20.51 16.75
CA PRO A 394 25.30 20.65 18.20
C PRO A 394 24.35 21.76 18.68
N GLY A 395 24.10 22.78 17.85
CA GLY A 395 23.26 23.93 18.16
C GLY A 395 21.78 23.82 17.77
N LEU A 396 21.28 22.62 17.49
CA LEU A 396 19.88 22.38 17.11
C LEU A 396 19.29 21.13 17.80
N PRO A 397 17.97 21.12 18.07
CA PRO A 397 17.30 19.89 18.48
C PRO A 397 17.14 18.94 17.30
N SER A 398 16.79 17.68 17.58
CA SER A 398 16.55 16.68 16.53
C SER A 398 15.53 17.15 15.49
N TYR A 399 15.68 16.69 14.24
CA TYR A 399 14.75 17.02 13.15
C TYR A 399 13.28 16.67 13.51
N ALA A 400 13.09 15.60 14.28
CA ALA A 400 11.78 15.15 14.73
C ALA A 400 11.13 16.11 15.73
N TYR A 401 11.95 16.77 16.56
CA TYR A 401 11.51 17.81 17.49
C TYR A 401 11.05 19.06 16.72
N ILE A 402 11.86 19.54 15.78
CA ILE A 402 11.52 20.69 14.93
C ILE A 402 10.21 20.43 14.18
N ARG A 403 10.05 19.24 13.57
CA ARG A 403 8.82 18.85 12.88
C ARG A 403 7.59 18.87 13.80
N ARG A 404 7.72 18.40 15.03
CA ARG A 404 6.58 18.37 15.98
C ARG A 404 6.17 19.78 16.43
N HIS A 405 7.14 20.68 16.61
CA HIS A 405 6.88 22.04 17.11
C HIS A 405 6.47 23.05 16.03
N PHE A 406 6.93 22.88 14.78
CA PHE A 406 6.65 23.80 13.68
C PHE A 406 5.71 23.20 12.62
N GLY A 407 5.24 21.96 12.79
CA GLY A 407 4.47 21.20 11.80
C GLY A 407 5.36 20.54 10.74
N SER A 408 6.25 21.31 10.12
CA SER A 408 7.27 20.79 9.21
C SER A 408 8.61 21.53 9.34
N VAL A 409 9.70 20.88 8.90
CA VAL A 409 11.03 21.51 8.83
C VAL A 409 11.04 22.61 7.77
N ALA A 410 10.25 22.46 6.69
CA ALA A 410 10.10 23.49 5.68
C ALA A 410 9.46 24.76 6.27
N ASP A 411 8.45 24.61 7.12
CA ASP A 411 7.81 25.76 7.79
C ASP A 411 8.78 26.43 8.77
N ALA A 412 9.57 25.65 9.51
CA ALA A 412 10.62 26.18 10.37
C ALA A 412 11.69 26.95 9.57
N MET A 413 12.07 26.45 8.37
CA MET A 413 13.01 27.13 7.48
C MET A 413 12.42 28.43 6.90
N ARG A 414 11.15 28.44 6.48
CA ARG A 414 10.48 29.67 6.02
C ARG A 414 10.43 30.72 7.12
N GLN A 415 10.09 30.31 8.35
CA GLN A 415 10.08 31.21 9.52
C GLN A 415 11.48 31.69 9.92
N ALA A 416 12.54 30.96 9.54
CA ALA A 416 13.93 31.36 9.73
C ALA A 416 14.45 32.26 8.60
N GLY A 417 13.63 32.59 7.59
CA GLY A 417 14.04 33.36 6.41
C GLY A 417 14.93 32.57 5.44
N LEU A 418 14.85 31.23 5.45
CA LEU A 418 15.71 30.36 4.66
C LEU A 418 14.99 29.80 3.42
N PRO A 419 15.69 29.63 2.28
CA PRO A 419 15.08 29.13 1.05
C PRO A 419 14.69 27.66 1.18
N VAL A 420 13.44 27.34 0.82
CA VAL A 420 12.95 25.96 0.74
C VAL A 420 13.01 25.49 -0.71
N LEU A 421 13.99 24.65 -1.02
CA LEU A 421 14.18 24.10 -2.37
C LEU A 421 13.11 23.07 -2.72
N SER A 422 12.64 23.08 -3.97
CA SER A 422 11.73 22.07 -4.52
C SER A 422 12.43 20.72 -4.68
N HIS A 423 11.66 19.64 -4.79
CA HIS A 423 12.22 18.29 -4.98
C HIS A 423 13.12 18.19 -6.22
N SER A 424 12.76 18.85 -7.32
CA SER A 424 13.56 18.92 -8.56
C SER A 424 14.88 19.66 -8.34
N GLN A 425 14.85 20.79 -7.63
CA GLN A 425 16.06 21.56 -7.28
C GLN A 425 16.98 20.77 -6.36
N ILE A 426 16.44 20.02 -5.39
CA ILE A 426 17.21 19.13 -4.51
C ILE A 426 17.91 18.03 -5.33
N GLN A 427 17.22 17.43 -6.30
CA GLN A 427 17.82 16.41 -7.17
C GLN A 427 18.94 17.00 -8.05
N SER A 428 18.70 18.15 -8.67
CA SER A 428 19.69 18.85 -9.49
C SER A 428 20.95 19.23 -8.71
N TYR A 429 20.79 19.78 -7.50
CA TYR A 429 21.91 20.09 -6.61
C TYR A 429 22.70 18.83 -6.21
N THR A 430 22.00 17.77 -5.79
CA THR A 430 22.64 16.51 -5.39
C THR A 430 23.45 15.93 -6.56
N TRP A 431 22.91 16.02 -7.77
CA TRP A 431 23.59 15.59 -8.98
C TRP A 431 24.82 16.45 -9.32
N LYS A 432 24.74 17.78 -9.19
CA LYS A 432 25.91 18.67 -9.34
C LYS A 432 27.04 18.30 -8.37
N CYS A 433 26.72 18.04 -7.10
CA CYS A 433 27.71 17.60 -6.11
C CYS A 433 28.35 16.25 -6.49
N ARG A 434 27.56 15.31 -7.04
CA ARG A 434 28.04 14.01 -7.54
C ARG A 434 28.94 14.14 -8.76
N LYS A 435 28.62 15.06 -9.68
CA LYS A 435 29.47 15.42 -10.82
C LYS A 435 30.83 15.94 -10.37
N VAL A 436 30.85 16.86 -9.40
CA VAL A 436 32.11 17.36 -8.79
C VAL A 436 32.90 16.23 -8.14
N ALA A 437 32.23 15.28 -7.49
CA ALA A 437 32.85 14.12 -6.86
C ALA A 437 33.26 13.00 -7.86
N ARG A 438 33.05 13.18 -9.17
CA ARG A 438 33.30 12.19 -10.24
C ARG A 438 32.62 10.82 -10.01
N SER A 439 31.56 10.76 -9.20
CA SER A 439 30.91 9.50 -8.79
C SER A 439 30.02 8.89 -9.88
N ASP A 440 29.54 9.72 -10.80
CA ASP A 440 28.55 9.33 -11.82
C ASP A 440 29.19 9.05 -13.19
N GLU A 441 30.52 8.97 -13.27
CA GLU A 441 31.28 8.79 -14.53
C GLU A 441 31.15 7.39 -15.14
N TYR A 442 30.57 6.40 -14.46
CA TYR A 442 30.53 5.00 -14.92
C TYR A 442 29.09 4.47 -15.09
N PHE A 443 28.81 3.87 -16.24
CA PHE A 443 27.53 3.22 -16.59
C PHE A 443 27.81 1.91 -17.36
N PHE A 444 27.24 0.78 -16.90
CA PHE A 444 27.60 -0.59 -17.33
C PHE A 444 29.10 -0.92 -17.22
N GLY A 445 29.80 -0.31 -16.25
CA GLY A 445 31.25 -0.49 -16.12
C GLY A 445 32.08 0.26 -17.16
N VAL A 446 31.45 1.03 -18.05
CA VAL A 446 32.10 1.90 -19.03
C VAL A 446 32.11 3.34 -18.51
N ARG A 447 33.22 4.06 -18.71
CA ARG A 447 33.32 5.47 -18.34
C ARG A 447 32.65 6.37 -19.40
N TRP A 448 31.60 7.08 -19.02
CA TRP A 448 30.83 7.99 -19.86
C TRP A 448 31.17 9.44 -19.54
N THR A 449 32.08 10.02 -20.32
CA THR A 449 32.34 11.46 -20.30
C THR A 449 31.23 12.22 -21.03
N ASP A 450 31.10 13.52 -20.75
CA ASP A 450 30.13 14.38 -21.46
C ASP A 450 30.38 14.30 -22.99
N ALA A 451 31.66 14.25 -23.41
CA ALA A 451 32.06 14.05 -24.80
C ALA A 451 31.57 12.69 -25.38
N ASN A 452 31.77 11.58 -24.67
CA ASN A 452 31.35 10.24 -25.13
C ASN A 452 29.82 10.13 -25.26
N LEU A 453 29.09 10.79 -24.36
CA LEU A 453 27.62 10.85 -24.40
C LEU A 453 27.13 11.61 -25.64
N LEU A 454 27.67 12.80 -25.88
CA LEU A 454 27.30 13.62 -27.03
C LEU A 454 27.72 12.97 -28.35
N GLN A 455 28.91 12.35 -28.41
CA GLN A 455 29.36 11.59 -29.58
C GLN A 455 28.44 10.40 -29.88
N THR A 456 27.95 9.73 -28.84
CA THR A 456 26.99 8.63 -28.97
C THR A 456 25.66 9.10 -29.55
N LEU A 457 25.15 10.25 -29.08
CA LEU A 457 23.96 10.88 -29.67
C LEU A 457 24.17 11.22 -31.14
N ARG A 458 25.32 11.80 -31.50
CA ARG A 458 25.67 12.10 -32.91
C ARG A 458 25.71 10.84 -33.77
N ARG A 459 26.32 9.76 -33.27
CA ARG A 459 26.39 8.47 -33.98
C ARG A 459 24.99 7.87 -34.19
N LEU A 460 24.14 7.90 -33.18
CA LEU A 460 22.77 7.41 -33.29
C LEU A 460 21.94 8.26 -34.25
N TYR A 461 22.10 9.58 -34.22
CA TYR A 461 21.43 10.47 -35.15
C TYR A 461 21.88 10.22 -36.59
N LYS A 462 23.18 10.08 -36.84
CA LYS A 462 23.71 9.71 -38.17
C LYS A 462 23.14 8.37 -38.67
N ARG A 463 22.95 7.40 -37.78
CA ARG A 463 22.43 6.06 -38.13
C ARG A 463 20.92 6.06 -38.36
N HIS A 464 20.15 6.77 -37.52
CA HIS A 464 18.70 6.66 -37.46
C HIS A 464 17.94 7.87 -38.00
N GLY A 465 18.59 9.02 -38.18
CA GLY A 465 18.00 10.27 -38.69
C GLY A 465 17.13 11.04 -37.67
N TYR A 466 16.87 10.46 -36.50
CA TYR A 466 16.18 11.12 -35.39
C TYR A 466 16.63 10.51 -34.05
N ILE A 467 16.43 11.24 -32.95
CA ILE A 467 16.68 10.75 -31.59
C ILE A 467 15.38 10.85 -30.81
N SER A 468 14.84 9.74 -30.31
CA SER A 468 13.69 9.74 -29.39
C SER A 468 14.05 9.13 -28.04
N GLN A 469 13.27 9.44 -27.00
CA GLN A 469 13.42 8.79 -25.70
C GLN A 469 13.36 7.25 -25.83
N HIS A 470 12.42 6.76 -26.65
CA HIS A 470 12.26 5.34 -26.91
C HIS A 470 13.48 4.74 -27.62
N LEU A 471 14.12 5.44 -28.56
CA LEU A 471 15.32 4.94 -29.24
C LEU A 471 16.48 4.76 -28.24
N LEU A 472 16.67 5.73 -27.34
CA LEU A 472 17.75 5.68 -26.34
C LEU A 472 17.52 4.59 -25.30
N ASP A 473 16.30 4.46 -24.79
CA ASP A 473 15.97 3.46 -23.76
C ASP A 473 16.05 2.01 -24.30
N TRP A 474 15.99 1.82 -25.62
CA TRP A 474 15.99 0.51 -26.28
C TRP A 474 17.32 0.13 -26.96
N THR A 475 18.26 1.05 -27.07
CA THR A 475 19.57 0.75 -27.65
C THR A 475 20.46 0.12 -26.58
N GLU A 476 21.03 -1.05 -26.85
CA GLU A 476 21.94 -1.73 -25.92
C GLU A 476 23.27 -0.98 -25.78
N GLY A 477 23.88 -1.09 -24.60
CA GLY A 477 25.24 -0.59 -24.35
C GLY A 477 25.34 0.93 -24.16
N ILE A 478 24.25 1.68 -24.25
CA ILE A 478 24.24 3.14 -24.05
C ILE A 478 23.37 3.56 -22.84
N PRO A 479 23.59 4.75 -22.26
CA PRO A 479 22.76 5.27 -21.19
C PRO A 479 21.31 5.55 -21.59
N SER A 480 20.38 5.39 -20.65
CA SER A 480 18.96 5.67 -20.89
C SER A 480 18.70 7.16 -21.14
N ALA A 481 17.57 7.48 -21.77
CA ALA A 481 17.16 8.87 -21.99
C ALA A 481 17.06 9.66 -20.67
N TYR A 482 16.65 8.99 -19.58
CA TYR A 482 16.66 9.56 -18.24
C TYR A 482 18.07 9.95 -17.78
N TYR A 483 19.10 9.17 -18.10
CA TYR A 483 20.49 9.51 -17.77
C TYR A 483 20.97 10.74 -18.54
N PHE A 484 20.62 10.86 -19.83
CA PHE A 484 20.90 12.06 -20.63
C PHE A 484 20.18 13.30 -20.07
N ALA A 485 18.88 13.20 -19.81
CA ALA A 485 18.11 14.30 -19.23
C ALA A 485 18.66 14.72 -17.86
N LYS A 486 19.07 13.75 -17.03
CA LYS A 486 19.67 14.04 -15.73
C LYS A 486 21.06 14.68 -15.85
N ARG A 487 21.85 14.32 -16.87
CA ARG A 487 23.21 14.84 -17.11
C ARG A 487 23.23 16.24 -17.74
N PHE A 488 22.30 16.53 -18.65
CA PHE A 488 22.27 17.77 -19.43
C PHE A 488 21.08 18.69 -19.08
N GLY A 489 20.29 18.33 -18.06
CA GLY A 489 19.10 19.05 -17.59
C GLY A 489 17.81 18.68 -18.34
N SER A 490 17.91 18.45 -19.64
CA SER A 490 16.85 17.89 -20.48
C SER A 490 17.44 17.08 -21.62
N LEU A 491 16.64 16.23 -22.25
CA LEU A 491 17.07 15.52 -23.46
C LEU A 491 17.28 16.49 -24.62
N ASP A 492 16.51 17.58 -24.67
CA ASP A 492 16.65 18.63 -25.68
C ASP A 492 17.98 19.38 -25.54
N ASN A 493 18.38 19.71 -24.31
CA ASN A 493 19.69 20.30 -24.06
C ASN A 493 20.83 19.37 -24.50
N ALA A 494 20.68 18.06 -24.28
CA ALA A 494 21.65 17.08 -24.76
C ALA A 494 21.74 17.06 -26.30
N ARG A 495 20.60 17.21 -27.01
CA ARG A 495 20.56 17.31 -28.47
C ARG A 495 21.21 18.60 -28.98
N ILE A 496 20.90 19.74 -28.35
CA ILE A 496 21.50 21.05 -28.66
C ILE A 496 23.03 20.97 -28.51
N MET A 497 23.52 20.46 -27.37
CA MET A 497 24.96 20.30 -27.13
C MET A 497 25.62 19.27 -28.08
N ALA A 498 24.84 18.31 -28.59
CA ALA A 498 25.30 17.37 -29.59
C ALA A 498 25.24 17.94 -31.03
N HIS A 499 24.77 19.18 -31.23
CA HIS A 499 24.47 19.78 -32.54
C HIS A 499 23.50 18.95 -33.39
N ILE A 500 22.46 18.42 -32.75
CA ILE A 500 21.38 17.66 -33.38
C ILE A 500 20.13 18.55 -33.45
N PRO A 501 19.44 18.65 -34.60
CA PRO A 501 18.24 19.48 -34.72
C PRO A 501 17.11 18.96 -33.80
N LEU A 502 16.38 19.91 -33.21
CA LEU A 502 15.22 19.62 -32.38
C LEU A 502 14.03 19.35 -33.29
N LEU A 503 13.69 18.08 -33.45
CA LEU A 503 12.51 17.66 -34.21
C LEU A 503 11.28 17.67 -33.31
N THR A 504 10.15 18.12 -33.85
CA THR A 504 8.85 17.99 -33.18
C THR A 504 8.43 16.52 -33.09
N ARG A 505 7.48 16.20 -32.20
CA ARG A 505 6.98 14.82 -32.04
C ARG A 505 6.39 14.28 -33.35
N SER A 506 5.74 15.14 -34.13
CA SER A 506 5.17 14.83 -35.44
C SER A 506 6.26 14.56 -36.48
N GLU A 507 7.30 15.39 -36.54
CA GLU A 507 8.45 15.18 -37.43
C GLU A 507 9.22 13.89 -37.11
N MET A 508 9.43 13.59 -35.82
CA MET A 508 10.05 12.33 -35.40
C MET A 508 9.21 11.12 -35.81
N MET A 509 7.88 11.23 -35.74
CA MET A 509 6.96 10.17 -36.18
C MET A 509 7.03 9.96 -37.70
N LEU A 510 7.04 11.05 -38.48
CA LEU A 510 7.18 11.01 -39.93
C LEU A 510 8.52 10.40 -40.37
N ALA A 511 9.62 10.78 -39.71
CA ALA A 511 10.95 10.21 -39.95
C ALA A 511 10.99 8.70 -39.64
N ALA A 512 10.34 8.27 -38.55
CA ALA A 512 10.23 6.86 -38.19
C ALA A 512 9.37 6.06 -39.19
N LEU A 513 8.27 6.64 -39.67
CA LEU A 513 7.39 6.03 -40.69
C LEU A 513 8.09 5.91 -42.05
N LYS A 514 8.86 6.93 -42.46
CA LYS A 514 9.66 6.90 -43.70
C LYS A 514 10.64 5.71 -43.71
N ARG A 515 11.37 5.49 -42.62
CA ARG A 515 12.30 4.34 -42.51
C ARG A 515 11.60 2.98 -42.48
N LYS A 516 10.40 2.90 -41.88
CA LYS A 516 9.60 1.67 -41.90
C LYS A 516 9.21 1.30 -43.35
N ARG A 517 8.88 2.30 -44.18
CA ARG A 517 8.62 2.10 -45.62
C ARG A 517 9.87 1.67 -46.39
N GLU A 518 11.04 2.18 -46.02
CA GLU A 518 12.34 1.80 -46.62
C GLU A 518 12.88 0.42 -46.16
N GLY A 519 12.09 -0.39 -45.44
CA GLY A 519 12.50 -1.72 -44.97
C GLY A 519 13.55 -1.72 -43.83
N LYS A 520 14.00 -0.54 -43.38
CA LYS A 520 15.00 -0.38 -42.29
C LYS A 520 14.31 -0.34 -40.92
N THR A 521 13.43 -1.31 -40.67
CA THR A 521 12.60 -1.37 -39.45
C THR A 521 13.41 -1.92 -38.27
N ILE A 522 13.25 -1.32 -37.09
CA ILE A 522 13.83 -1.85 -35.85
C ILE A 522 12.93 -2.99 -35.38
N GLU A 523 13.44 -4.23 -35.38
CA GLU A 523 12.73 -5.38 -34.81
C GLU A 523 12.44 -5.16 -33.32
N ARG A 524 11.21 -5.49 -32.91
CA ARG A 524 10.78 -5.44 -31.52
C ARG A 524 11.08 -6.79 -30.86
N PRO A 525 12.07 -6.91 -29.96
CA PRO A 525 12.17 -8.11 -29.14
C PRO A 525 10.95 -8.21 -28.21
N SER A 526 10.52 -9.44 -27.93
CA SER A 526 9.27 -9.75 -27.21
C SER A 526 9.21 -9.06 -25.84
N ARG A 527 7.99 -8.68 -25.42
CA ARG A 527 7.71 -7.96 -24.16
C ARG A 527 8.13 -8.72 -22.90
N GLN A 528 8.43 -10.02 -23.01
CA GLN A 528 8.76 -10.91 -21.89
C GLN A 528 10.26 -10.96 -21.55
N SER A 529 11.18 -10.49 -22.41
CA SER A 529 12.61 -10.78 -22.21
C SER A 529 13.46 -9.68 -21.55
N ARG A 530 12.95 -8.48 -21.24
CA ARG A 530 13.75 -7.47 -20.52
C ARG A 530 13.02 -6.72 -19.42
N GLY A 531 13.45 -6.95 -18.18
CA GLY A 531 13.37 -5.95 -17.13
C GLY A 531 14.07 -4.67 -17.59
N ARG A 532 13.45 -3.50 -17.34
CA ARG A 532 14.06 -2.19 -17.62
C ARG A 532 15.53 -2.22 -17.14
N PRO A 533 16.53 -1.94 -18.00
CA PRO A 533 17.92 -1.93 -17.55
C PRO A 533 18.09 -0.83 -16.50
N ALA A 534 18.04 -1.23 -15.24
CA ALA A 534 18.32 -0.36 -14.11
C ALA A 534 19.81 0.01 -14.17
N LEU A 535 20.11 1.29 -13.93
CA LEU A 535 21.46 1.86 -13.76
C LEU A 535 22.35 0.88 -12.95
N ARG A 536 23.19 0.09 -13.62
CA ARG A 536 24.08 -0.87 -12.95
C ARG A 536 25.41 -0.17 -12.64
N TYR A 537 25.65 0.03 -11.35
CA TYR A 537 26.96 0.33 -10.79
C TYR A 537 27.79 -0.97 -10.80
N ARG A 538 29.12 -0.91 -10.86
CA ARG A 538 29.93 -2.11 -10.60
C ARG A 538 29.76 -2.51 -9.15
N SER A 539 29.59 -3.81 -8.90
CA SER A 539 29.42 -4.33 -7.54
C SER A 539 30.59 -3.91 -6.65
N ASP A 540 31.82 -3.98 -7.16
CA ASP A 540 33.04 -3.66 -6.41
C ASP A 540 33.08 -2.20 -5.96
N ASP A 541 32.64 -1.26 -6.80
CA ASP A 541 32.62 0.17 -6.46
C ASP A 541 31.62 0.49 -5.36
N ILE A 542 30.44 -0.15 -5.40
CA ILE A 542 29.45 -0.01 -4.33
C ILE A 542 30.00 -0.60 -3.03
N LEU A 543 30.57 -1.80 -3.09
CA LEU A 543 31.11 -2.47 -1.91
C LEU A 543 32.27 -1.68 -1.29
N LEU A 544 33.16 -1.14 -2.12
CA LEU A 544 34.30 -0.32 -1.70
C LEU A 544 33.83 1.04 -1.14
N GLY A 545 32.82 1.66 -1.75
CA GLY A 545 32.18 2.87 -1.22
C GLY A 545 31.49 2.62 0.12
N LEU A 546 30.77 1.50 0.28
CA LEU A 546 30.14 1.11 1.54
C LEU A 546 31.18 0.84 2.62
N ARG A 547 32.33 0.26 2.25
CA ARG A 547 33.46 0.04 3.16
C ARG A 547 34.06 1.36 3.63
N ARG A 548 34.33 2.29 2.71
CA ARG A 548 34.82 3.64 3.03
C ARG A 548 33.84 4.39 3.94
N LEU A 549 32.55 4.31 3.65
CA LEU A 549 31.50 4.92 4.47
C LEU A 549 31.48 4.31 5.88
N ALA A 550 31.62 2.99 6.00
CA ALA A 550 31.69 2.30 7.28
C ALA A 550 32.94 2.68 8.10
N THR A 551 34.09 2.81 7.44
CA THR A 551 35.35 3.21 8.08
C THR A 551 35.28 4.66 8.56
N ARG A 552 34.71 5.57 7.76
CA ARG A 552 34.62 7.00 8.11
C ARG A 552 33.62 7.27 9.23
N GLU A 553 32.45 6.64 9.18
CA GLU A 553 31.32 6.97 10.06
C GLU A 553 31.16 5.99 11.23
N GLY A 554 31.90 4.88 11.23
CA GLY A 554 31.76 3.76 12.18
C GLY A 554 30.44 2.97 12.04
N VAL A 555 29.47 3.51 11.29
CA VAL A 555 28.16 2.92 11.03
C VAL A 555 27.71 3.17 9.59
N VAL A 556 26.95 2.24 9.03
CA VAL A 556 26.27 2.31 7.73
C VAL A 556 24.78 2.09 7.95
N SER A 557 23.98 2.91 7.26
CA SER A 557 22.53 2.79 7.20
C SER A 557 22.02 3.32 5.88
N ALA A 558 20.78 3.00 5.50
CA ALA A 558 20.14 3.49 4.27
C ALA A 558 20.23 5.04 4.12
N ARG A 559 20.07 5.77 5.23
CA ARG A 559 20.20 7.24 5.24
C ARG A 559 21.63 7.73 5.03
N LEU A 560 22.62 6.98 5.47
CA LEU A 560 24.04 7.30 5.30
C LEU A 560 24.49 7.03 3.86
N ILE A 561 23.95 5.99 3.24
CA ILE A 561 24.19 5.66 1.82
C ILE A 561 23.63 6.77 0.91
N ASP A 562 22.39 7.21 1.12
CA ASP A 562 21.80 8.32 0.34
C ASP A 562 22.53 9.65 0.51
N ALA A 563 23.15 9.86 1.68
CA ALA A 563 23.87 11.09 1.99
C ALA A 563 25.30 11.12 1.44
N ASP A 564 25.86 9.98 1.04
CA ASP A 564 27.20 9.91 0.45
C ASP A 564 27.13 10.19 -1.05
N ALA A 565 27.81 11.25 -1.49
CA ALA A 565 27.86 11.62 -2.90
C ALA A 565 28.57 10.57 -3.75
N ARG A 566 29.43 9.73 -3.18
CA ARG A 566 30.20 8.70 -3.91
C ARG A 566 29.46 7.37 -4.04
N LEU A 567 28.27 7.24 -3.45
CA LEU A 567 27.46 6.01 -3.48
C LEU A 567 26.13 6.20 -4.24
N PRO A 568 25.58 5.12 -4.83
CA PRO A 568 24.20 5.10 -5.29
C PRO A 568 23.23 5.39 -4.14
N SER A 569 21.98 5.75 -4.47
CA SER A 569 20.93 5.75 -3.45
C SER A 569 20.79 4.36 -2.81
N TRP A 570 20.37 4.29 -1.55
CA TRP A 570 20.23 3.01 -0.83
C TRP A 570 19.25 2.08 -1.54
N GLY A 571 18.21 2.62 -2.18
CA GLY A 571 17.24 1.85 -2.95
C GLY A 571 17.86 1.20 -4.18
N THR A 572 18.85 1.85 -4.79
CA THR A 572 19.63 1.28 -5.89
C THR A 572 20.59 0.21 -5.39
N VAL A 573 21.28 0.45 -4.26
CA VAL A 573 22.11 -0.58 -3.61
C VAL A 573 21.28 -1.82 -3.26
N ALA A 574 20.10 -1.62 -2.66
CA ALA A 574 19.20 -2.70 -2.27
C ALA A 574 18.75 -3.52 -3.48
N ARG A 575 18.38 -2.86 -4.58
CA ARG A 575 17.94 -3.53 -5.81
C ARG A 575 19.08 -4.25 -6.52
N HIS A 576 20.29 -3.67 -6.50
CA HIS A 576 21.47 -4.23 -7.16
C HIS A 576 21.94 -5.54 -6.51
N PHE A 577 21.92 -5.62 -5.18
CA PHE A 577 22.32 -6.81 -4.42
C PHE A 577 21.13 -7.66 -3.94
N GLY A 578 19.91 -7.38 -4.40
CA GLY A 578 18.66 -8.01 -3.94
C GLY A 578 18.18 -7.55 -2.56
N SER A 579 19.08 -7.18 -1.64
CA SER A 579 18.75 -6.46 -0.41
C SER A 579 19.94 -5.66 0.14
N LEU A 580 19.68 -4.64 0.98
CA LEU A 580 20.75 -3.95 1.72
C LEU A 580 21.53 -4.91 2.63
N SER A 581 20.85 -5.88 3.23
CA SER A 581 21.48 -6.88 4.10
C SER A 581 22.48 -7.75 3.33
N ALA A 582 22.19 -8.09 2.08
CA ALA A 582 23.12 -8.82 1.21
C ALA A 582 24.36 -7.98 0.88
N ALA A 583 24.17 -6.70 0.52
CA ALA A 583 25.28 -5.77 0.31
C ALA A 583 26.16 -5.62 1.56
N TYR A 584 25.56 -5.51 2.75
CA TYR A 584 26.29 -5.42 4.02
C TYR A 584 27.10 -6.67 4.34
N LYS A 585 26.57 -7.87 4.06
CA LYS A 585 27.29 -9.13 4.22
C LYS A 585 28.53 -9.20 3.34
N LEU A 586 28.42 -8.79 2.08
CA LEU A 586 29.55 -8.77 1.13
C LEU A 586 30.69 -7.83 1.56
N VAL A 587 30.39 -6.77 2.31
CA VAL A 587 31.40 -5.83 2.87
C VAL A 587 31.91 -6.28 4.24
N GLY A 588 31.34 -7.33 4.84
CA GLY A 588 31.68 -7.78 6.19
C GLY A 588 31.11 -6.90 7.31
N LEU A 589 30.03 -6.16 7.04
CA LEU A 589 29.37 -5.30 8.02
C LEU A 589 28.41 -6.10 8.90
N VAL A 590 28.57 -5.98 10.22
CA VAL A 590 27.75 -6.71 11.20
C VAL A 590 26.76 -5.76 11.86
N ARG A 591 25.57 -6.29 12.19
CA ARG A 591 24.54 -5.55 12.90
C ARG A 591 24.99 -5.25 14.34
N LEU A 592 25.01 -3.97 14.71
CA LEU A 592 25.47 -3.56 16.04
C LEU A 592 24.43 -3.89 17.12
N ARG A 593 24.84 -4.60 18.18
CA ARG A 593 23.98 -5.19 19.24
C ARG A 593 23.08 -4.21 20.01
N ARG A 594 23.25 -2.89 19.85
CA ARG A 594 22.50 -1.86 20.62
C ARG A 594 21.62 -0.90 19.79
N LYS A 595 21.56 -1.00 18.45
CA LYS A 595 20.75 -0.09 17.61
C LYS A 595 20.06 -0.84 16.45
N PRO A 596 18.72 -0.87 16.35
CA PRO A 596 18.04 -1.49 15.22
C PRO A 596 18.40 -0.74 13.92
N ALA A 597 18.71 -1.50 12.85
CA ALA A 597 19.07 -1.00 11.51
C ALA A 597 20.40 -0.21 11.36
N ARG A 598 21.37 -0.39 12.27
CA ARG A 598 22.75 0.13 12.09
C ARG A 598 23.76 -1.02 11.95
N PHE A 599 24.60 -0.93 10.93
CA PHE A 599 25.63 -1.92 10.59
C PHE A 599 27.00 -1.26 10.68
N GLY A 600 28.05 -1.97 11.10
CA GLY A 600 29.40 -1.41 11.20
C GLY A 600 30.46 -2.49 10.98
N LEU A 601 31.71 -2.08 10.80
CA LEU A 601 32.83 -3.01 10.76
C LEU A 601 33.09 -3.53 12.19
N LEU A 602 33.43 -4.82 12.33
CA LEU A 602 33.89 -5.35 13.61
C LEU A 602 35.20 -4.64 14.00
N PRO A 603 35.39 -4.27 15.28
CA PRO A 603 36.71 -3.81 15.74
C PRO A 603 37.72 -4.91 15.41
N LYS A 604 38.84 -4.57 14.76
CA LYS A 604 39.97 -5.51 14.67
C LYS A 604 40.32 -5.90 16.11
N ARG A 605 40.35 -7.20 16.41
CA ARG A 605 40.97 -7.70 17.64
C ARG A 605 42.39 -7.15 17.64
N THR A 606 42.67 -6.17 18.48
CA THR A 606 44.03 -5.82 18.86
C THR A 606 44.58 -7.04 19.56
N THR A 607 45.46 -7.76 18.86
CA THR A 607 46.41 -8.68 19.50
C THR A 607 47.33 -7.84 20.37
N ARG A 608 47.03 -7.80 21.66
CA ARG A 608 48.01 -7.76 22.75
C ARG A 608 47.42 -8.54 23.90
#